data_AF-A0A7C1KLE0-F1
#
_entry.id   AF-A0A7C1KLE0-F1
#
_cell.length_a   1.000
_cell.length_b   1.000
_cell.length_c   1.000
_cell.angle_alpha   90.00
_cell.angle_beta   90.00
_cell.angle_gamma   90.00
#
_symmetry.space_group_name_H-M   'P 1'
#
loop_
_entity.id
_entity.type
_entity.pdbx_description
1 polymer ?
#
loop_
_entity_poly.entity_id
_entity_poly.type
_entity_poly.pdbx_seq_one_letter_code
_entity_poly.pdbx_strand_id
1 'polypeptide(L)' 'MTFSQLANSLDGARIVYVGEIHSNKESHDVQMQVLKEFYKRYGDNIAIGMEMFKRPHQDVLDKWTVGAISEKDLLSSTV' A
#
# COMPACT_ATOMS: atom_id res chain seq x y z
N MET A 1 -12.65 -14.35 14.75
CA MET A 1 -12.64 -12.97 14.22
C MET A 1 -12.42 -13.07 12.72
N THR A 2 -13.32 -12.54 11.91
CA THR A 2 -13.14 -12.46 10.45
C THR A 2 -12.32 -11.21 10.08
N PHE A 3 -11.81 -11.15 8.85
CA PHE A 3 -11.08 -9.98 8.39
C PHE A 3 -11.93 -8.70 8.44
N SER A 4 -13.19 -8.76 8.00
CA SER A 4 -14.10 -7.61 8.07
C SER A 4 -14.39 -7.16 9.50
N GLN A 5 -14.43 -8.09 10.47
CA GLN A 5 -14.55 -7.74 11.89
C GLN A 5 -13.31 -7.00 12.40
N LEU A 6 -12.12 -7.43 11.99
CA LEU A 6 -10.86 -6.73 12.29
C LEU A 6 -10.84 -5.34 11.65
N ALA A 7 -11.18 -5.22 10.37
CA ALA A 7 -11.24 -3.94 9.67
C ALA A 7 -12.26 -2.98 10.31
N ASN A 8 -13.39 -3.49 10.80
CA ASN A 8 -14.35 -2.70 11.57
C ASN A 8 -13.77 -2.21 12.91
N SER A 9 -12.96 -3.00 13.60
CA SER A 9 -12.29 -2.54 14.84
C SER A 9 -11.22 -1.46 14.59
N LEU A 10 -10.75 -1.33 13.34
CA LEU A 10 -9.82 -0.30 12.92
C LEU A 10 -10.52 0.94 12.36
N ASP A 11 -11.86 0.96 12.33
CA ASP A 11 -12.60 2.13 11.86
C ASP A 11 -12.31 3.35 12.76
N GLY A 12 -11.99 4.48 12.13
CA GLY A 12 -11.49 5.68 12.79
C GLY A 12 -9.97 5.73 13.01
N ALA A 13 -9.23 4.64 12.77
CA ALA A 13 -7.77 4.70 12.73
C ALA A 13 -7.32 5.52 11.52
N ARG A 14 -6.51 6.56 11.76
CA ARG A 14 -5.96 7.39 10.69
C ARG A 14 -4.75 6.76 9.99
N ILE A 15 -4.04 5.88 10.69
CA ILE A 15 -2.83 5.20 10.23
C ILE A 15 -2.91 3.75 10.67
N VAL A 16 -2.69 2.83 9.74
CA VAL A 16 -2.63 1.39 10.00
C VAL A 16 -1.27 0.89 9.54
N TYR A 17 -0.49 0.31 10.46
CA TYR A 17 0.76 -0.34 10.13
C TYR A 17 0.53 -1.82 9.88
N VAL A 18 1.03 -2.33 8.74
CA VAL A 18 0.96 -3.75 8.38
C VAL A 18 2.39 -4.28 8.33
N GLY A 19 2.74 -5.12 9.31
CA GLY A 19 4.06 -5.75 9.34
C GLY A 19 4.20 -6.86 8.30
N GLU A 20 5.44 -7.16 7.91
CA GLU A 20 5.76 -8.22 6.97
C GLU A 20 7.01 -9.00 7.38
N ILE A 21 7.15 -10.20 6.81
CA ILE A 21 8.42 -10.88 6.66
C ILE A 21 8.81 -10.75 5.19
N HIS A 22 9.98 -10.19 4.89
CA HIS A 22 10.39 -9.95 3.50
C HIS A 22 10.36 -11.25 2.68
N SER A 23 9.87 -11.14 1.44
CA SER A 23 9.74 -12.24 0.49
C SER A 23 8.79 -13.37 0.93
N ASN A 24 7.89 -13.09 1.89
CA ASN A 24 6.88 -14.05 2.33
C ASN A 24 5.55 -13.79 1.61
N LYS A 25 5.09 -14.78 0.82
CA LYS A 25 3.84 -14.66 0.05
C LYS A 25 2.62 -14.38 0.94
N GLU A 26 2.52 -15.04 2.08
CA GLU A 26 1.38 -14.86 3.00
C GLU A 26 1.32 -13.43 3.54
N SER A 27 2.47 -12.81 3.80
CA SER A 27 2.56 -11.40 4.19
C SER A 27 2.01 -10.48 3.09
N HIS A 28 2.40 -10.73 1.83
CA HIS A 28 1.88 -9.97 0.69
C HIS A 28 0.36 -10.17 0.49
N ASP A 29 -0.14 -11.39 0.70
CA ASP A 29 -1.58 -11.68 0.59
C ASP A 29 -2.39 -10.93 1.66
N VAL A 30 -1.87 -10.85 2.90
CA VAL A 30 -2.48 -10.06 3.98
C VAL A 30 -2.46 -8.57 3.66
N GLN A 31 -1.33 -8.01 3.20
CA GLN A 31 -1.25 -6.60 2.78
C GLN A 31 -2.27 -6.27 1.69
N MET A 32 -2.40 -7.15 0.69
CA MET A 32 -3.40 -7.01 -0.38
C MET A 32 -4.83 -7.08 0.17
N GLN A 33 -5.10 -7.96 1.12
CA GLN A 33 -6.42 -8.06 1.76
C GLN A 33 -6.78 -6.79 2.54
N VAL A 34 -5.82 -6.24 3.30
CA VAL A 34 -5.95 -4.95 4.00
C VAL A 34 -6.26 -3.83 3.00
N LEU A 35 -5.43 -3.69 1.97
CA LEU A 35 -5.61 -2.64 0.98
C LEU A 35 -6.98 -2.71 0.29
N LYS A 36 -7.40 -3.90 -0.15
CA LYS A 36 -8.71 -4.08 -0.79
C LYS A 36 -9.87 -3.71 0.13
N GLU A 37 -9.79 -4.04 1.42
CA GLU A 37 -10.85 -3.74 2.36
C GLU A 37 -10.95 -2.24 2.66
N PHE A 38 -9.82 -1.55 2.84
CA PHE A 38 -9.81 -0.11 3.09
C PHE A 38 -10.15 0.70 1.83
N TYR A 39 -9.70 0.25 0.66
CA TYR A 39 -10.10 0.86 -0.62
C TYR A 39 -11.61 0.75 -0.86
N LYS A 40 -12.26 -0.37 -0.52
CA LYS A 40 -13.73 -0.48 -0.60
C LYS A 40 -14.45 0.54 0.28
N ARG A 41 -13.86 0.96 1.40
CA ARG A 41 -14.47 1.87 2.38
C ARG A 41 -14.25 3.34 2.04
N TYR A 42 -13.04 3.67 1.61
CA TYR A 42 -12.60 5.07 1.46
C TYR A 42 -12.30 5.46 0.00
N GLY A 43 -12.31 4.51 -0.94
CA GLY A 43 -12.00 4.76 -2.34
C GLY A 43 -10.59 5.33 -2.52
N ASP A 44 -10.48 6.36 -3.36
CA ASP A 44 -9.23 7.07 -3.64
C ASP A 44 -8.72 7.93 -2.47
N ASN A 45 -9.50 8.05 -1.38
CA ASN A 45 -9.09 8.79 -0.19
C ASN A 45 -8.21 7.95 0.75
N ILE A 46 -7.24 7.22 0.18
CA ILE A 46 -6.23 6.46 0.91
C ILE A 46 -4.84 6.77 0.37
N ALA A 47 -3.84 6.71 1.24
CA ALA A 47 -2.44 6.78 0.87
C ALA A 47 -1.73 5.50 1.34
N ILE A 48 -0.83 4.98 0.51
CA ILE A 48 -0.02 3.79 0.83
C ILE A 48 1.41 4.24 1.03
N GLY A 49 1.95 4.01 2.22
CA GLY A 49 3.38 4.12 2.49
C GLY A 49 4.04 2.76 2.38
N MET A 50 5.17 2.67 1.69
CA MET A 50 5.98 1.45 1.59
C MET A 50 7.40 1.75 2.06
N GLU A 51 7.96 0.88 2.89
CA GLU A 51 9.31 1.07 3.46
C GLU A 51 10.42 1.10 2.37
N MET A 52 10.18 0.48 1.20
CA MET A 52 11.15 0.40 0.11
C MET A 52 11.40 1.74 -0.57
N PHE A 53 10.46 2.70 -0.44
CA PHE A 53 10.56 4.00 -1.09
C PHE A 53 10.99 5.08 -0.10
N LYS A 54 12.03 5.83 -0.48
CA LYS A 54 12.46 7.02 0.26
C LYS A 54 11.59 8.21 -0.14
N ARG A 55 11.41 9.14 0.80
CA ARG A 55 10.66 10.40 0.58
C ARG A 55 11.02 11.17 -0.70
N PRO A 56 12.29 11.28 -1.13
CA PRO A 56 12.65 11.98 -2.37
C PRO A 56 12.10 11.34 -3.65
N HIS A 57 11.60 10.11 -3.60
CA HIS A 57 11.08 9.40 -4.77
C HIS A 57 9.60 9.70 -5.07
N GLN A 58 8.94 10.57 -4.28
CA GLN A 58 7.50 10.81 -4.43
C GLN A 58 7.10 11.25 -5.85
N ASP A 59 7.88 12.14 -6.48
CA ASP A 59 7.60 12.60 -7.86
C ASP A 59 7.63 11.46 -8.89
N VAL A 60 8.44 10.43 -8.66
CA VAL A 60 8.52 9.23 -9.51
C VAL A 60 7.31 8.34 -9.26
N LEU A 61 6.94 8.15 -7.99
CA LEU A 61 5.77 7.36 -7.60
C LEU A 61 4.48 7.97 -8.16
N ASP A 62 4.33 9.29 -8.07
CA ASP A 62 3.15 9.99 -8.61
C ASP A 62 3.04 9.82 -10.12
N LYS A 63 4.16 9.84 -10.86
CA LYS A 63 4.17 9.56 -12.30
C LYS A 63 3.78 8.12 -12.61
N TRP A 64 4.24 7.17 -11.80
CA TRP A 64 3.94 5.76 -12.01
C TRP A 64 2.47 5.44 -11.72
N THR A 65 1.90 5.98 -10.64
CA THR A 65 0.50 5.73 -10.26
C THR A 65 -0.51 6.26 -11.27
N VAL A 66 -0.19 7.34 -11.99
CA VAL A 66 -1.01 7.86 -13.10
C VAL A 66 -0.67 7.24 -14.47
N GLY A 67 0.24 6.27 -14.52
CA GLY A 67 0.63 5.56 -15.74
C GLY A 67 1.52 6.36 -16.70
N ALA A 68 2.15 7.45 -16.24
CA ALA A 68 3.03 8.27 -17.06
C ALA A 68 4.42 7.64 -17.32
N ILE A 69 4.83 6.67 -16.49
CA ILE A 69 6.08 5.91 -16.65
C ILE A 69 5.82 4.42 -16.48
N SER A 70 6.68 3.58 -17.07
CA SER A 70 6.57 2.12 -16.93
C SER A 70 7.07 1.64 -15.56
N GLU A 71 6.71 0.42 -15.17
CA GLU A 71 7.28 -0.24 -13.99
C GLU A 71 8.81 -0.37 -14.08
N LYS A 72 9.35 -0.61 -15.29
CA LYS A 72 10.79 -0.66 -15.51
C LYS A 72 11.45 0.69 -15.19
N ASP A 73 10.82 1.80 -15.59
CA ASP A 73 11.33 3.15 -15.33
C ASP A 73 11.27 3.49 -13.84
N LEU A 74 10.16 3.12 -13.18
CA LEU A 74 10.02 3.21 -11.72
C LEU A 74 11.19 2.51 -11.03
N LEU A 75 11.38 1.22 -11.32
CA LEU A 75 12.42 0.41 -10.68
C LEU A 75 13.81 1.01 -10.88
N SER A 76 14.12 1.55 -12.06
CA SER A 76 15.41 2.20 -12.32
C SER A 76 15.63 3.53 -11.60
N SER A 77 14.53 4.22 -11.26
CA SER A 77 14.54 5.57 -10.66
C SER A 77 14.43 5.55 -9.14
N THR A 78 14.19 4.39 -8.54
CA THR A 78 14.01 4.22 -7.09
C THR A 78 15.03 3.27 -6.45
N VAL A 79 16.10 2.90 -7.16
CA VAL A 79 17.22 2.08 -6.65
C VAL A 79 18.04 2.84 -5.60
#